data_AF-A0A7R8ZCL9-F1
#
_entry.id   AF-A0A7R8ZCL9-F1
#
_cell.length_a   1.000
_cell.length_b   1.000
_cell.length_c   1.000
_cell.angle_alpha   90.00
_cell.angle_beta   90.00
_cell.angle_gamma   90.00
#
_symmetry.space_group_name_H-M   'P 1'
#
loop_
_entity.id
_entity.type
_entity.pdbx_description
1 polymer ?
#
loop_
_entity_poly.entity_id
_entity_poly.type
_entity_poly.pdbx_seq_one_letter_code
_entity_poly.pdbx_strand_id
1 'polypeptide(L)'
;MVAANIPWKKLDNPYFNAFLNKYTNMKIPDESTLRKHYLHSTYLSVVQTFDEEQAVAITEANAAIYCSSVIADLAYVKSNFGNLPGAITALEARDLPLVKEVKIMRGIEENLNQASGSVGTAIVDTFNRVLQRNPGWKVMTSMADILEG
;
A
#
# COMPACT_ATOMS: atom_id res chain seq x y z
N MET A 1 -23.50 -9.82 2.59
CA MET A 1 -23.03 -9.31 3.89
C MET A 1 -23.48 -7.89 4.17
N VAL A 2 -23.08 -6.89 3.36
CA VAL A 2 -23.55 -5.49 3.49
C VAL A 2 -25.08 -5.41 3.36
N ALA A 3 -25.63 -5.97 2.27
CA ALA A 3 -27.07 -6.03 2.06
C ALA A 3 -27.85 -6.86 3.11
N ALA A 4 -27.14 -7.70 3.89
CA ALA A 4 -27.74 -8.54 4.92
C ALA A 4 -27.54 -7.99 6.34
N ASN A 5 -26.96 -6.78 6.47
CA ASN A 5 -26.64 -6.13 7.74
C ASN A 5 -25.84 -7.02 8.72
N ILE A 6 -24.96 -7.87 8.19
CA ILE A 6 -24.14 -8.78 9.01
C ILE A 6 -22.85 -8.03 9.40
N PRO A 7 -22.54 -7.85 10.70
CA PRO A 7 -21.30 -7.21 11.14
C PRO A 7 -20.08 -7.98 10.66
N TRP A 8 -19.10 -7.26 10.11
CA TRP A 8 -17.98 -7.88 9.40
C TRP A 8 -17.01 -8.62 10.30
N LYS A 9 -16.89 -8.19 11.56
CA LYS A 9 -16.17 -8.90 12.63
C LYS A 9 -16.63 -10.36 12.80
N LYS A 10 -17.83 -10.71 12.33
CA LYS A 10 -18.30 -12.10 12.34
C LYS A 10 -17.49 -13.00 11.39
N LEU A 11 -16.79 -12.45 10.41
CA LEU A 11 -15.91 -13.20 9.52
C LEU A 11 -14.64 -13.73 10.20
N ASP A 12 -14.24 -13.11 11.31
CA ASP A 12 -13.14 -13.61 12.14
C ASP A 12 -13.55 -14.87 12.90
N ASN A 13 -14.84 -15.21 12.93
CA ASN A 13 -15.29 -16.47 13.49
C ASN A 13 -14.94 -17.63 12.52
N PRO A 14 -14.12 -18.60 12.94
CA PRO A 14 -13.63 -19.66 12.06
C PRO A 14 -14.75 -20.57 11.56
N TYR A 15 -15.80 -20.80 12.36
CA TYR A 15 -16.94 -21.64 11.97
C TYR A 15 -17.80 -20.94 10.92
N PHE A 16 -18.06 -19.64 11.09
CA PHE A 16 -18.82 -18.85 10.12
C PHE A 16 -18.05 -18.70 8.80
N ASN A 17 -16.75 -18.47 8.87
CA ASN A 17 -15.88 -18.39 7.70
C ASN A 17 -15.84 -19.74 6.95
N ALA A 18 -15.65 -20.85 7.66
CA ALA A 18 -15.66 -22.20 7.08
C ALA A 18 -17.02 -22.53 6.43
N PHE A 19 -18.13 -22.15 7.08
CA PHE A 19 -19.47 -22.29 6.50
C PHE A 19 -19.57 -21.54 5.18
N LEU A 20 -19.20 -20.26 5.15
CA LEU A 20 -19.27 -19.47 3.93
C LEU A 20 -18.38 -20.06 2.83
N ASN A 21 -17.12 -20.39 3.12
CA ASN A 21 -16.22 -21.02 2.14
C ASN A 21 -16.82 -22.31 1.54
N LYS A 22 -17.47 -23.14 2.38
CA LYS A 22 -18.07 -24.41 1.95
C LYS A 22 -19.23 -24.21 0.97
N TYR A 23 -20.09 -23.22 1.20
CA TYR A 23 -21.33 -23.05 0.43
C TYR A 23 -21.22 -22.04 -0.71
N THR A 24 -20.25 -21.11 -0.67
CA THR A 24 -20.02 -20.16 -1.76
C THR A 24 -18.98 -20.64 -2.75
N ASN A 25 -18.17 -21.64 -2.37
CA ASN A 25 -17.02 -22.12 -3.15
C ASN A 25 -16.01 -20.99 -3.48
N MET A 26 -15.98 -19.94 -2.66
CA MET A 26 -15.09 -18.78 -2.78
C MET A 26 -14.27 -18.64 -1.50
N LYS A 27 -13.00 -18.23 -1.62
CA LYS A 27 -12.18 -17.84 -0.46
C LYS A 27 -12.70 -16.52 0.09
N ILE A 28 -13.36 -16.57 1.23
CA ILE A 28 -13.91 -15.38 1.89
C ILE A 28 -12.75 -14.57 2.48
N PRO A 29 -12.57 -13.30 2.08
CA PRO A 29 -11.55 -12.44 2.67
C PRO A 29 -11.88 -12.16 4.15
N ASP A 30 -10.84 -11.94 4.96
CA ASP A 30 -11.02 -11.50 6.35
C ASP A 30 -11.58 -10.07 6.42
N GLU A 31 -12.01 -9.69 7.62
CA GLU A 31 -12.62 -8.39 7.90
C GLU A 31 -11.71 -7.20 7.51
N SER A 32 -10.40 -7.34 7.72
CA SER A 32 -9.41 -6.33 7.35
C SER A 32 -9.27 -6.18 5.85
N THR A 33 -9.21 -7.31 5.13
CA THR A 33 -9.13 -7.32 3.67
C THR A 33 -10.36 -6.68 3.03
N LEU A 34 -11.57 -7.00 3.52
CA LEU A 34 -12.80 -6.37 3.04
C LEU A 34 -12.80 -4.85 3.29
N ARG A 35 -12.41 -4.41 4.50
CA ARG A 35 -12.42 -2.98 4.84
C ARG A 35 -11.49 -2.17 3.95
N LYS A 36 -10.29 -2.69 3.68
CA LYS A 36 -9.26 -1.97 2.94
C LYS A 36 -9.54 -1.90 1.43
N HIS A 37 -10.09 -2.96 0.84
CA HIS A 37 -10.12 -3.08 -0.63
C HIS A 37 -11.53 -3.04 -1.24
N TYR A 38 -12.57 -3.39 -0.48
CA TYR A 38 -13.92 -3.52 -1.01
C TYR A 38 -14.84 -2.38 -0.56
N LEU A 39 -14.55 -1.75 0.58
CA LEU A 39 -15.45 -0.74 1.16
C LEU A 39 -15.19 0.69 0.74
N HIS A 40 -14.02 1.00 0.17
CA HIS A 40 -13.67 2.40 -0.09
C HIS A 40 -14.73 3.10 -0.95
N SER A 41 -15.11 2.47 -2.08
CA SER A 41 -16.15 2.99 -2.98
C SER A 41 -17.53 3.01 -2.34
N THR A 42 -17.87 2.02 -1.50
CA THR A 42 -19.18 1.93 -0.84
C THR A 42 -19.33 3.00 0.24
N TYR A 43 -18.30 3.24 1.05
CA TYR A 43 -18.31 4.32 2.05
C TYR A 43 -18.42 5.69 1.40
N LEU A 44 -17.61 5.94 0.37
CA LEU A 44 -17.69 7.19 -0.40
C LEU A 44 -19.11 7.46 -0.90
N SER A 45 -19.74 6.45 -1.50
CA SER A 45 -21.12 6.60 -1.99
C SER A 45 -22.13 6.90 -0.89
N VAL A 46 -22.03 6.25 0.27
CA VAL A 46 -22.96 6.46 1.40
C VAL A 46 -22.77 7.85 2.00
N VAL A 47 -21.51 8.27 2.21
CA VAL A 47 -21.22 9.62 2.72
C VAL A 47 -21.74 10.70 1.77
N GLN A 48 -21.62 10.50 0.46
CA GLN A 48 -22.19 11.38 -0.56
C GLN A 48 -23.74 11.41 -0.59
N THR A 49 -24.41 10.36 -0.09
CA THR A 49 -25.88 10.33 -0.03
C THR A 49 -26.46 11.11 1.14
N PHE A 50 -25.64 11.50 2.12
CA PHE A 50 -26.12 12.25 3.27
C PHE A 50 -26.29 13.73 2.94
N ASP A 51 -27.34 14.31 3.48
CA ASP A 51 -27.65 15.72 3.33
C ASP A 51 -26.71 16.55 4.21
N GLU A 52 -25.89 17.37 3.56
CA GLU A 52 -24.91 18.25 4.20
C GLU A 52 -25.55 19.25 5.17
N GLU A 53 -26.82 19.61 4.98
CA GLU A 53 -27.54 20.53 5.87
C GLU A 53 -27.95 19.88 7.20
N GLN A 54 -27.93 18.55 7.30
CA GLN A 54 -28.40 17.83 8.49
C GLN A 54 -27.35 17.67 9.58
N ALA A 55 -26.05 17.74 9.25
CA ALA A 55 -24.99 17.70 10.26
C ALA A 55 -23.68 18.31 9.79
N VAL A 56 -23.06 19.11 10.67
CA VAL A 56 -21.71 19.69 10.49
C VAL A 56 -20.64 18.59 10.29
N ALA A 57 -20.83 17.41 10.91
CA ALA A 57 -19.89 16.30 10.71
C ALA A 57 -19.87 15.77 9.27
N ILE A 58 -20.98 15.88 8.52
CA ILE A 58 -21.07 15.45 7.11
C ILE A 58 -20.33 16.44 6.23
N THR A 59 -20.52 17.74 6.44
CA THR A 59 -19.81 18.78 5.68
C THR A 59 -18.30 18.73 5.91
N GLU A 60 -17.87 18.55 7.15
CA GLU A 60 -16.44 18.37 7.49
C GLU A 60 -15.85 17.10 6.85
N ALA A 61 -16.59 15.98 6.87
CA ALA A 61 -16.14 14.74 6.24
C ALA A 61 -16.01 14.90 4.71
N ASN A 62 -16.99 15.49 4.03
CA ASN A 62 -16.92 15.76 2.60
C ASN A 62 -15.78 16.73 2.26
N ALA A 63 -15.62 17.80 3.03
CA ALA A 63 -14.52 18.74 2.85
C ALA A 63 -13.15 18.04 2.97
N ALA A 64 -12.99 17.13 3.93
CA ALA A 64 -11.75 16.35 4.09
C ALA A 64 -11.54 15.34 2.96
N ILE A 65 -12.59 14.63 2.53
CA ILE A 65 -12.53 13.61 1.46
C ILE A 65 -12.17 14.26 0.11
N TYR A 66 -12.74 15.42 -0.19
CA TYR A 66 -12.52 16.13 -1.46
C TYR A 66 -11.48 17.25 -1.36
N CYS A 67 -10.75 17.32 -0.24
CA CYS A 67 -9.70 18.32 -0.08
C CYS A 67 -8.64 18.13 -1.17
N SER A 68 -8.49 19.11 -2.05
CA SER A 68 -7.63 19.03 -3.22
C SER A 68 -6.17 18.81 -2.85
N SER A 69 -5.70 19.39 -1.74
CA SER A 69 -4.34 19.18 -1.25
C SER A 69 -4.12 17.75 -0.75
N VAL A 70 -5.08 17.17 -0.03
CA VAL A 70 -4.99 15.77 0.44
C VAL A 70 -4.98 14.80 -0.73
N ILE A 71 -5.81 15.06 -1.75
CA ILE A 71 -5.84 14.26 -2.98
C ILE A 71 -4.49 14.37 -3.71
N ALA A 72 -3.94 15.58 -3.83
CA ALA A 72 -2.64 15.81 -4.46
C ALA A 72 -1.50 15.12 -3.70
N ASP A 73 -1.49 15.22 -2.38
CA ASP A 73 -0.50 14.58 -1.50
C ASP A 73 -0.59 13.06 -1.59
N LEU A 74 -1.80 12.50 -1.58
CA LEU A 74 -2.01 11.06 -1.71
C LEU A 74 -1.60 10.55 -3.10
N ALA A 75 -1.93 11.30 -4.15
CA ALA A 75 -1.50 10.99 -5.51
C ALA A 75 0.04 11.00 -5.60
N TYR A 76 0.69 12.01 -5.01
CA TYR A 76 2.15 12.11 -4.92
C TYR A 76 2.76 10.94 -4.17
N VAL A 77 2.22 10.55 -3.01
CA VAL A 77 2.72 9.38 -2.26
C VAL A 77 2.54 8.11 -3.07
N LYS A 78 1.38 7.93 -3.71
CA LYS A 78 1.10 6.73 -4.50
C LYS A 78 2.00 6.63 -5.72
N SER A 79 2.25 7.72 -6.44
CA SER A 79 3.07 7.73 -7.65
C SER A 79 4.56 7.52 -7.36
N ASN A 80 5.07 8.11 -6.27
CA ASN A 80 6.51 8.11 -5.98
C ASN A 80 6.94 6.97 -5.04
N PHE A 81 6.06 6.52 -4.13
CA PHE A 81 6.43 5.58 -3.07
C PHE A 81 5.53 4.34 -3.01
N GLY A 82 4.52 4.25 -3.87
CA GLY A 82 3.51 3.18 -3.83
C GLY A 82 4.06 1.77 -4.15
N ASN A 83 5.25 1.67 -4.73
CA ASN A 83 5.94 0.41 -5.02
C ASN A 83 6.80 -0.11 -3.85
N LEU A 84 7.15 0.74 -2.87
CA LEU A 84 8.04 0.38 -1.77
C LEU A 84 7.53 -0.81 -0.94
N PRO A 85 6.24 -0.89 -0.54
CA PRO A 85 5.77 -2.02 0.26
C PRO A 85 5.96 -3.37 -0.45
N GLY A 86 5.69 -3.41 -1.76
CA GLY A 86 5.87 -4.62 -2.57
C GLY A 86 7.34 -5.00 -2.73
N ALA A 87 8.21 -4.00 -2.92
CA ALA A 87 9.65 -4.22 -3.04
C ALA A 87 10.26 -4.71 -1.72
N ILE A 88 9.88 -4.12 -0.57
CA ILE A 88 10.29 -4.58 0.76
C ILE A 88 9.83 -6.01 1.00
N THR A 89 8.55 -6.31 0.74
CA THR A 89 7.99 -7.66 0.89
C THR A 89 8.77 -8.69 0.06
N ALA A 90 9.19 -8.31 -1.16
CA ALA A 90 9.99 -9.18 -2.02
C ALA A 90 11.40 -9.40 -1.47
N LEU A 91 12.05 -8.36 -0.93
CA LEU A 91 13.38 -8.44 -0.31
C LEU A 91 13.37 -9.20 1.04
N GLU A 92 12.25 -9.23 1.74
CA GLU A 92 12.08 -10.01 2.98
C GLU A 92 11.80 -11.51 2.72
N ALA A 93 11.45 -11.87 1.48
CA ALA A 93 11.20 -13.26 1.11
C ALA A 93 12.50 -14.08 1.09
N ARG A 94 12.40 -15.37 1.38
CA ARG A 94 13.55 -16.29 1.31
C ARG A 94 13.79 -16.74 -0.13
N ASP A 95 15.03 -17.16 -0.39
CA ASP A 95 15.46 -17.78 -1.65
C ASP A 95 15.34 -16.87 -2.89
N LEU A 96 15.30 -15.54 -2.69
CA LEU A 96 15.38 -14.59 -3.78
C LEU A 96 16.85 -14.52 -4.28
N PRO A 97 17.13 -14.76 -5.57
CA PRO A 97 18.49 -14.67 -6.09
C PRO A 97 19.05 -13.26 -5.95
N LEU A 98 20.33 -13.15 -5.57
CA LEU A 98 21.04 -11.87 -5.38
C LEU A 98 20.87 -10.89 -6.55
N VAL A 99 20.96 -11.40 -7.78
CA VAL A 99 20.75 -10.61 -9.00
C VAL A 99 19.36 -9.94 -9.02
N LYS A 100 18.33 -10.66 -8.58
CA LYS A 100 16.97 -10.11 -8.50
C LYS A 100 16.84 -9.10 -7.35
N GLU A 101 17.46 -9.36 -6.20
CA GLU A 101 17.48 -8.40 -5.07
C GLU A 101 18.11 -7.07 -5.47
N VAL A 102 19.28 -7.13 -6.14
CA VAL A 102 19.98 -5.93 -6.62
C VAL A 102 19.16 -5.18 -7.66
N LYS A 103 18.48 -5.90 -8.58
CA LYS A 103 17.54 -5.27 -9.53
C LYS A 103 16.38 -4.56 -8.86
N ILE A 104 15.79 -5.15 -7.81
CA ILE A 104 14.72 -4.50 -7.04
C ILE A 104 15.22 -3.21 -6.40
N MET A 105 16.40 -3.25 -5.77
CA MET A 105 17.01 -2.08 -5.15
C MET A 105 17.36 -0.97 -6.17
N ARG A 106 17.89 -1.32 -7.34
CA ARG A 106 18.14 -0.36 -8.45
C ARG A 106 16.83 0.27 -8.93
N GLY A 107 15.77 -0.52 -9.09
CA GLY A 107 14.45 0.00 -9.46
C GLY A 107 13.83 0.91 -8.39
N ILE A 108 14.08 0.65 -7.11
CA ILE A 108 13.70 1.58 -6.03
C ILE A 108 14.46 2.91 -6.19
N GLU A 109 15.79 2.84 -6.37
CA GLU A 109 16.63 4.04 -6.54
C GLU A 109 16.17 4.90 -7.72
N GLU A 110 15.93 4.29 -8.88
CA GLU A 110 15.41 4.97 -10.08
C GLU A 110 14.08 5.69 -9.81
N ASN A 111 13.14 5.01 -9.13
CA ASN A 111 11.84 5.59 -8.82
C ASN A 111 11.92 6.72 -7.77
N LEU A 112 12.75 6.55 -6.74
CA LEU A 112 12.95 7.59 -5.73
C LEU A 112 13.59 8.84 -6.35
N ASN A 113 14.51 8.68 -7.30
CA ASN A 113 15.14 9.79 -8.00
C ASN A 113 14.17 10.60 -8.88
N GLN A 114 12.97 10.07 -9.20
CA GLN A 114 11.92 10.84 -9.87
C GLN A 114 11.09 11.69 -8.89
N ALA A 115 11.20 11.47 -7.58
CA ALA A 115 10.43 12.19 -6.59
C ALA A 115 10.96 13.63 -6.43
N SER A 116 10.17 14.61 -6.88
CA SER A 116 10.49 16.03 -6.78
C SER A 116 10.01 16.67 -5.47
N GLY A 117 10.62 17.78 -5.06
CA GLY A 117 10.20 18.57 -3.88
C GLY A 117 10.91 18.14 -2.60
N SER A 118 10.74 18.93 -1.54
CA SER A 118 11.52 18.80 -0.30
C SER A 118 11.40 17.42 0.35
N VAL A 119 10.20 16.82 0.33
CA VAL A 119 9.95 15.48 0.88
C VAL A 119 10.67 14.41 0.06
N GLY A 120 10.54 14.44 -1.27
CA GLY A 120 11.23 13.51 -2.17
C GLY A 120 12.75 13.58 -2.00
N THR A 121 13.31 14.80 -1.98
CA THR A 121 14.75 15.03 -1.75
C THR A 121 15.20 14.44 -0.41
N ALA A 122 14.48 14.71 0.69
CA ALA A 122 14.85 14.19 2.01
C ALA A 122 14.84 12.64 2.07
N ILE A 123 13.92 12.00 1.35
CA ILE A 123 13.84 10.53 1.24
C ILE A 123 15.01 9.99 0.43
N VAL A 124 15.29 10.57 -0.75
CA VAL A 124 16.42 10.18 -1.61
C VAL A 124 17.75 10.33 -0.87
N ASP A 125 17.96 11.45 -0.18
CA ASP A 125 19.15 11.71 0.61
C ASP A 125 19.32 10.68 1.73
N THR A 126 18.22 10.29 2.37
CA THR A 126 18.23 9.25 3.40
C THR A 126 18.57 7.88 2.81
N PHE A 127 17.97 7.51 1.68
CA PHE A 127 18.26 6.26 1.00
C PHE A 127 19.74 6.16 0.61
N ASN A 128 20.26 7.18 -0.07
CA ASN A 128 21.66 7.23 -0.49
C ASN A 128 22.63 7.20 0.69
N ARG A 129 22.33 7.95 1.76
CA ARG A 129 23.12 7.95 2.99
C ARG A 129 23.17 6.56 3.64
N VAL A 130 22.07 5.81 3.65
CA VAL A 130 22.05 4.44 4.19
C VAL A 130 22.92 3.50 3.35
N LEU A 131 22.80 3.56 2.02
CA LEU A 131 23.62 2.74 1.12
C LEU A 131 25.11 3.07 1.23
N GLN A 132 25.46 4.36 1.30
CA GLN A 132 26.86 4.79 1.43
C GLN A 132 27.51 4.33 2.73
N ARG A 133 26.75 4.29 3.84
CA ARG A 133 27.24 3.78 5.13
C ARG A 133 27.35 2.27 5.18
N ASN A 134 26.79 1.56 4.21
CA ASN A 134 26.84 0.10 4.12
C ASN A 134 27.82 -0.35 3.03
N PRO A 135 29.11 -0.60 3.34
CA PRO A 135 30.08 -1.05 2.34
C PRO A 135 29.70 -2.40 1.70
N GLY A 136 28.94 -3.23 2.42
CA GLY A 136 28.42 -4.50 1.89
C GLY A 136 27.53 -4.33 0.66
N TRP A 137 26.83 -3.19 0.53
CA TRP A 137 26.02 -2.91 -0.66
C TRP A 137 26.87 -2.88 -1.93
N LYS A 138 28.06 -2.26 -1.88
CA LYS A 138 28.97 -2.20 -3.03
C LYS A 138 29.46 -3.59 -3.42
N VAL A 139 29.83 -4.41 -2.43
CA VAL A 139 30.29 -5.79 -2.66
C VAL A 139 29.19 -6.64 -3.29
N MET A 140 27.97 -6.59 -2.74
CA MET A 140 26.82 -7.31 -3.28
C MET A 140 26.48 -6.89 -4.70
N THR A 141 26.55 -5.59 -5.00
CA THR A 141 26.31 -5.07 -6.35
C THR A 141 27.34 -5.61 -7.33
N SER A 142 28.63 -5.57 -7.00
CA SER A 142 29.68 -6.14 -7.85
C SER A 142 29.54 -7.65 -8.06
N MET A 143 29.15 -8.39 -7.02
CA MET A 143 28.87 -9.83 -7.14
C MET A 143 27.69 -10.11 -8.07
N ALA A 144 26.61 -9.32 -7.96
CA ALA A 144 25.46 -9.43 -8.85
C ALA A 144 25.85 -9.15 -10.31
N ASP A 145 26.67 -8.12 -10.56
CA ASP A 145 27.14 -7.79 -11.90
C ASP A 145 27.97 -8.94 -12.51
N ILE A 146 28.86 -9.56 -11.73
CA ILE A 146 29.63 -10.75 -12.17
C ILE A 146 28.72 -11.94 -12.49
N LEU A 147 27.63 -12.12 -11.72
CA LEU A 147 26.69 -13.22 -11.93
C LEU A 147 25.76 -13.02 -13.14
N GLU A 148 25.54 -11.77 -13.58
CA GLU A 148 24.77 -11.48 -14.79
C GLU A 148 25.58 -11.65 -16.08
N GLY A 149 26.91 -11.56 -16.00
CA GLY A 149 27.83 -11.73 -17.13
C GLY A 149 28.36 -10.41 -17.66
#